data_AF-A0A519RLN0-F1
#
_entry.id   AF-A0A519RLN0-F1
#
_cell.length_a   1.000
_cell.length_b   1.000
_cell.length_c   1.000
_cell.angle_alpha   90.00
_cell.angle_beta   90.00
_cell.angle_gamma   90.00
#
_symmetry.space_group_name_H-M   'P 1'
#
loop_
_entity.id
_entity.type
_entity.pdbx_description
1 polymer ?
#
loop_
_entity_poly.entity_id
_entity_poly.type
_entity_poly.pdbx_seq_one_letter_code
_entity_poly.pdbx_strand_id
1 'polypeptide(L)'
;MRKPLELLLSVKRDVNSTLTKFIIIFFLGYIAASCRTSIASENNDFILWNGSEQLTFKDFKGKFSPKVFTTDLDGRCATQCRFEHIIDKNTRLPKFTIKCYFLRKDSFIRYKNDTITLRHEQVHFNIEELFCRLTRKSWDSLNALKVRTLSPYNAVKYKHHKLVARYNRNFDENQTTIALDSIDDKTEQYVRSNLQTWEVKLREELRALEEYKE
;
A
#
# COMPACT_ATOMS: atom_id res chain seq x y z
N MET A 1 4.77 -57.01 -52.66
CA MET A 1 4.06 -55.72 -52.86
C MET A 1 3.43 -55.27 -51.54
N ARG A 2 4.11 -54.42 -50.76
CA ARG A 2 3.54 -53.68 -49.63
C ARG A 2 3.51 -52.20 -50.02
N LYS A 3 2.36 -51.57 -49.80
CA LYS A 3 1.94 -50.31 -50.42
C LYS A 3 2.74 -49.10 -49.89
N PRO A 4 3.14 -48.13 -50.74
CA PRO A 4 3.84 -46.90 -50.35
C PRO A 4 3.00 -45.90 -49.52
N LEU A 5 1.75 -46.22 -49.22
CA LEU A 5 0.82 -45.33 -48.49
C LEU A 5 1.04 -45.34 -46.97
N GLU A 6 1.55 -46.44 -46.40
CA GLU A 6 1.84 -46.57 -44.96
C GLU A 6 3.01 -45.67 -44.52
N LEU A 7 4.02 -45.51 -45.39
CA LEU A 7 5.21 -44.71 -45.09
C LEU A 7 4.88 -43.20 -45.02
N LEU A 8 4.01 -42.73 -45.92
CA LEU A 8 3.59 -41.32 -45.96
C LEU A 8 2.71 -40.92 -44.76
N LEU A 9 1.92 -41.88 -44.22
CA LEU A 9 1.08 -41.63 -43.04
C LEU A 9 1.90 -41.62 -41.73
N SER A 10 2.93 -42.47 -41.61
CA SER A 10 3.87 -42.46 -40.47
C SER A 10 4.64 -41.13 -40.39
N VAL A 11 5.19 -40.65 -41.50
CA VAL A 11 5.97 -39.40 -41.55
C VAL A 11 5.12 -38.16 -41.19
N LYS A 12 3.86 -38.09 -41.64
CA LYS A 12 2.95 -36.98 -41.28
C LYS A 12 2.58 -36.95 -39.79
N ARG A 13 2.49 -38.11 -39.13
CA ARG A 13 2.08 -38.22 -37.73
C ARG A 13 3.19 -37.75 -36.78
N ASP A 14 4.45 -38.05 -37.09
CA ASP A 14 5.61 -37.65 -36.28
C ASP A 14 5.93 -36.15 -36.38
N VAL A 15 5.78 -35.55 -37.57
CA VAL A 15 5.98 -34.10 -37.76
C VAL A 15 4.93 -33.30 -36.97
N ASN A 16 3.68 -33.75 -36.94
CA ASN A 16 2.62 -33.09 -36.16
C ASN A 16 2.84 -33.20 -34.64
N SER A 17 3.33 -34.33 -34.12
CA SER A 17 3.60 -34.48 -32.68
C SER A 17 4.78 -33.63 -32.22
N THR A 18 5.80 -33.52 -33.07
CA THR A 18 7.02 -32.75 -32.79
C THR A 18 6.74 -31.24 -32.87
N LEU A 19 6.02 -30.79 -33.90
CA LEU A 19 5.61 -29.39 -34.07
C LEU A 19 4.67 -28.92 -32.95
N THR A 20 3.73 -29.78 -32.50
CA THR A 20 2.83 -29.46 -31.38
C THR A 20 3.60 -29.31 -30.05
N LYS A 21 4.62 -30.15 -29.80
CA LYS A 21 5.50 -30.02 -28.62
C LYS A 21 6.32 -28.73 -28.67
N PHE A 22 6.83 -28.33 -29.85
CA PHE A 22 7.55 -27.06 -30.01
C PHE A 22 6.65 -25.83 -29.77
N ILE A 23 5.39 -25.86 -30.22
CA ILE A 23 4.43 -24.78 -29.99
C ILE A 23 4.06 -24.66 -28.50
N ILE A 24 3.88 -25.77 -27.78
CA ILE A 24 3.59 -25.78 -26.33
C ILE A 24 4.78 -25.25 -25.52
N ILE A 25 6.02 -25.62 -25.88
CA ILE A 25 7.24 -25.11 -25.22
C ILE A 25 7.41 -23.60 -25.48
N PHE A 26 7.11 -23.12 -26.68
CA PHE A 26 7.12 -21.69 -26.99
C PHE A 26 6.03 -20.91 -26.22
N PHE A 27 4.83 -21.46 -26.07
CA PHE A 27 3.76 -20.84 -25.28
C PHE A 27 4.05 -20.83 -23.78
N LEU A 28 4.63 -21.89 -23.21
CA LEU A 28 5.06 -21.92 -21.80
C LEU A 28 6.23 -20.98 -21.51
N GLY A 29 7.17 -20.82 -22.45
CA GLY A 29 8.26 -19.85 -22.35
C GLY A 29 7.77 -18.39 -22.43
N TYR A 30 6.74 -18.10 -23.22
CA TYR A 30 6.20 -16.75 -23.39
C TYR A 30 5.42 -16.27 -22.14
N ILE A 31 4.74 -17.18 -21.44
CA ILE A 31 4.07 -16.87 -20.17
C ILE A 31 5.12 -16.60 -19.07
N ALA A 32 6.23 -17.34 -19.04
CA ALA A 32 7.33 -17.12 -18.09
C ALA A 32 8.09 -15.79 -18.35
N ALA A 33 8.20 -15.36 -19.62
CA ALA A 33 8.87 -14.12 -20.00
C ALA A 33 8.03 -12.84 -19.79
N SER A 34 6.76 -12.98 -19.41
CA SER A 34 5.85 -11.85 -19.17
C SER A 34 5.86 -11.35 -17.73
N CYS A 35 6.64 -11.98 -16.83
CA CYS A 35 6.92 -11.41 -15.51
C CYS A 35 7.94 -10.27 -15.67
N ARG A 36 7.46 -9.13 -16.17
CA ARG A 36 8.19 -7.88 -16.05
C ARG A 36 8.19 -7.54 -14.57
N THR A 37 9.28 -7.84 -13.88
CA THR A 37 9.57 -7.19 -12.61
C THR A 37 9.75 -5.71 -12.95
N SER A 38 8.73 -4.92 -12.64
CA SER A 38 8.91 -3.48 -12.49
C SER A 38 9.91 -3.30 -11.36
N ILE A 39 11.19 -3.18 -11.72
CA ILE A 39 12.21 -2.61 -10.85
C ILE A 39 11.82 -1.13 -10.73
N ALA A 40 10.85 -0.86 -9.87
CA ALA A 40 10.73 0.45 -9.28
C ALA A 40 12.10 0.71 -8.64
N SER A 41 12.76 1.77 -9.08
CA SER A 41 13.93 2.31 -8.38
C SER A 41 13.51 2.52 -6.92
N GLU A 42 13.81 1.55 -6.05
CA GLU A 42 13.61 1.67 -4.62
C GLU A 42 14.52 2.79 -4.15
N ASN A 43 13.96 3.98 -4.06
CA ASN A 43 14.47 4.96 -3.13
C ASN A 43 14.32 4.31 -1.75
N ASN A 44 15.39 3.69 -1.25
CA ASN A 44 15.45 2.71 -0.14
C ASN A 44 14.93 3.25 1.21
N ASP A 45 14.49 4.51 1.22
CA ASP A 45 14.04 5.27 2.36
C ASP A 45 12.52 5.35 2.45
N PHE A 46 11.80 5.10 1.35
CA PHE A 46 10.34 5.22 1.28
C PHE A 46 9.68 3.95 0.76
N ILE A 47 8.50 3.64 1.27
CA ILE A 47 7.61 2.61 0.72
C ILE A 47 6.33 3.31 0.28
N LEU A 48 5.98 3.20 -1.00
CA LEU A 48 4.70 3.68 -1.50
C LEU A 48 3.59 2.74 -1.03
N TRP A 49 2.50 3.29 -0.52
CA TRP A 49 1.33 2.47 -0.18
C TRP A 49 0.77 1.82 -1.45
N ASN A 50 0.58 0.50 -1.46
CA ASN A 50 0.06 -0.22 -2.64
C ASN A 50 -1.07 -1.22 -2.33
N GLY A 51 -1.49 -1.34 -1.08
CA GLY A 51 -2.63 -2.17 -0.64
C GLY A 51 -2.40 -3.68 -0.64
N SER A 52 -1.47 -4.19 -1.45
CA SER A 52 -1.06 -5.59 -1.48
C SER A 52 0.07 -5.90 -0.50
N GLU A 53 0.95 -4.94 -0.23
CA GLU A 53 2.11 -5.12 0.63
C GLU A 53 1.82 -4.55 2.03
N GLN A 54 1.87 -5.42 3.02
CA GLN A 54 1.89 -5.04 4.43
C GLN A 54 3.32 -4.72 4.85
N LEU A 55 3.47 -3.77 5.78
CA LEU A 55 4.75 -3.48 6.40
C LEU A 55 5.28 -4.72 7.13
N THR A 56 6.59 -4.89 7.07
CA THR A 56 7.31 -5.94 7.78
C THR A 56 8.30 -5.30 8.75
N PHE A 57 8.80 -6.06 9.73
CA PHE A 57 9.82 -5.56 10.66
C PHE A 57 11.10 -5.03 9.98
N LYS A 58 11.40 -5.48 8.76
CA LYS A 58 12.56 -5.03 7.95
C LYS A 58 12.38 -3.61 7.41
N ASP A 59 11.15 -3.11 7.37
CA ASP A 59 10.84 -1.78 6.83
C ASP A 59 11.11 -0.67 7.84
N PHE A 60 11.09 -1.00 9.13
CA PHE A 60 11.38 -0.09 10.24
C PHE A 60 12.89 0.00 10.48
N LYS A 61 13.54 0.95 9.80
CA LYS A 61 14.99 1.18 9.81
C LYS A 61 15.42 2.34 10.74
N GLY A 62 14.47 3.07 11.30
CA GLY A 62 14.72 4.11 12.28
C GLY A 62 15.33 3.56 13.57
N LYS A 63 16.14 4.39 14.22
CA LYS A 63 16.75 4.05 15.52
C LYS A 63 15.87 4.56 16.63
N PHE A 64 15.46 3.66 17.53
CA PHE A 64 14.91 4.07 18.82
C PHE A 64 16.02 4.75 19.64
N SER A 65 15.73 5.93 20.20
CA SER A 65 16.64 6.64 21.09
C SER A 65 15.90 7.00 22.38
N PRO A 66 16.18 6.33 23.50
CA PRO A 66 15.50 6.60 24.78
C PRO A 66 15.80 7.99 25.34
N LYS A 67 16.81 8.70 24.81
CA LYS A 67 17.09 10.10 25.17
C LYS A 67 16.16 11.11 24.49
N VAL A 68 15.50 10.71 23.40
CA VAL A 68 14.64 11.58 22.58
C VAL A 68 13.16 11.27 22.84
N PHE A 69 12.84 10.02 23.14
CA PHE A 69 11.49 9.58 23.47
C PHE A 69 11.36 9.43 24.98
N THR A 70 10.62 10.34 25.63
CA THR A 70 10.33 10.32 27.07
C THR A 70 9.13 9.43 27.42
N THR A 71 8.59 8.70 26.45
CA THR A 71 7.34 7.96 26.51
C THR A 71 7.59 6.49 26.18
N ASP A 72 6.78 5.59 26.77
CA ASP A 72 6.76 4.13 26.56
C ASP A 72 6.32 3.71 25.14
N LEU A 73 6.96 4.27 24.11
CA LEU A 73 6.67 3.96 22.71
C LEU A 73 7.43 2.72 22.29
N ASP A 74 6.70 1.64 22.03
CA ASP A 74 7.27 0.41 21.46
C ASP A 74 7.36 0.46 19.93
N GLY A 75 6.77 1.47 19.30
CA GLY A 75 6.81 1.69 17.86
C GLY A 75 6.57 3.15 17.45
N ARG A 76 6.89 3.43 16.19
CA ARG A 76 6.52 4.67 15.49
C ARG A 76 6.42 4.41 14.00
N CYS A 77 5.30 4.83 13.41
CA CYS A 77 5.06 4.91 11.98
C CYS A 77 5.13 6.36 11.51
N ALA A 78 6.20 6.72 10.81
CA ALA A 78 6.28 7.97 10.09
C ALA A 78 5.75 7.80 8.66
N THR A 79 4.81 8.67 8.28
CA THR A 79 4.18 8.70 6.96
C THR A 79 4.28 10.08 6.32
N GLN A 80 4.11 10.15 5.00
CA GLN A 80 4.08 11.40 4.24
C GLN A 80 3.18 11.26 3.01
N CYS A 81 2.08 12.02 2.98
CA CYS A 81 1.35 12.30 1.74
C CYS A 81 2.12 13.37 0.92
N ARG A 82 2.63 12.99 -0.26
CA ARG A 82 3.26 13.89 -1.23
C ARG A 82 2.22 14.38 -2.23
N PHE A 83 2.27 15.67 -2.53
CA PHE A 83 1.34 16.33 -3.46
C PHE A 83 2.16 16.99 -4.58
N GLU A 84 1.93 16.54 -5.79
CA GLU A 84 2.51 17.10 -7.01
C GLU A 84 1.38 17.61 -7.91
N HIS A 85 1.64 18.65 -8.68
CA HIS A 85 0.66 19.12 -9.67
C HIS A 85 1.31 19.78 -10.87
N ILE A 86 0.59 19.74 -11.98
CA ILE A 86 0.86 20.52 -13.18
C ILE A 86 -0.42 21.24 -13.61
N ILE A 87 -0.30 22.38 -14.28
CA ILE A 87 -1.45 23.06 -14.87
C ILE A 87 -1.61 22.58 -16.31
N ASP A 88 -2.77 22.01 -16.65
CA ASP A 88 -3.08 21.60 -18.01
C ASP A 88 -3.09 22.82 -18.94
N LYS A 89 -2.34 22.76 -20.05
CA LYS A 89 -2.18 23.91 -20.95
C LYS A 89 -3.49 24.31 -21.65
N ASN A 90 -4.37 23.35 -21.92
CA ASN A 90 -5.60 23.55 -22.68
C ASN A 90 -6.75 23.95 -21.76
N THR A 91 -6.97 23.17 -20.70
CA THR A 91 -8.09 23.39 -19.79
C THR A 91 -7.75 24.39 -18.70
N ARG A 92 -6.47 24.69 -18.44
CA ARG A 92 -5.93 25.46 -17.29
C ARG A 92 -6.40 24.92 -15.94
N LEU A 93 -6.82 23.66 -15.89
CA LEU A 93 -7.14 22.96 -14.66
C LEU A 93 -5.88 22.32 -14.10
N PRO A 94 -5.71 22.30 -12.77
CA PRO A 94 -4.63 21.56 -12.15
C PRO A 94 -4.86 20.04 -12.27
N LYS A 95 -3.83 19.31 -12.69
CA LYS A 95 -3.74 17.85 -12.61
C LYS A 95 -2.83 17.51 -11.45
N PHE A 96 -3.33 16.70 -10.53
CA PHE A 96 -2.63 16.35 -9.30
C PHE A 96 -2.17 14.90 -9.30
N THR A 97 -1.07 14.66 -8.61
CA THR A 97 -0.61 13.34 -8.21
C THR A 97 -0.42 13.37 -6.71
N ILE A 98 -1.07 12.44 -6.01
CA ILE A 98 -1.03 12.37 -4.54
C ILE A 98 -0.52 10.99 -4.17
N LYS A 99 0.55 10.89 -3.39
CA LYS A 99 1.15 9.59 -3.04
C LYS A 99 1.35 9.47 -1.54
N CYS A 100 0.95 8.34 -0.97
CA CYS A 100 1.15 8.03 0.45
C CYS A 100 2.42 7.21 0.63
N TYR A 101 3.39 7.73 1.40
CA TYR A 101 4.65 7.05 1.67
C TYR A 101 4.82 6.72 3.15
N PHE A 102 5.40 5.55 3.42
CA PHE A 102 5.97 5.18 4.70
C PHE A 102 7.48 5.49 4.72
N LEU A 103 7.97 6.12 5.79
CA LEU A 103 9.33 6.65 5.90
C LEU A 103 10.19 5.70 6.74
N ARG A 104 10.90 4.80 6.06
CA ARG A 104 11.60 3.67 6.69
C ARG A 104 12.60 4.13 7.76
N LYS A 105 13.32 5.22 7.52
CA LYS A 105 14.36 5.77 8.42
C LYS A 105 13.79 6.55 9.62
N ASP A 106 12.56 7.00 9.54
CA ASP A 106 11.89 7.76 10.60
C ASP A 106 10.91 6.90 11.41
N SER A 107 10.70 5.66 10.97
CA SER A 107 9.87 4.64 11.61
C SER A 107 10.72 3.59 12.33
N PHE A 108 10.33 3.22 13.55
CA PHE A 108 11.00 2.16 14.32
C PHE A 108 9.97 1.24 15.00
N ILE A 109 10.40 0.02 15.31
CA ILE A 109 9.72 -0.87 16.27
C ILE A 109 10.81 -1.37 17.20
N ARG A 110 10.59 -1.24 18.51
CA ARG A 110 11.53 -1.61 19.56
C ARG A 110 11.76 -3.12 19.60
N TYR A 111 10.67 -3.88 19.61
CA TYR A 111 10.71 -5.35 19.70
C TYR A 111 10.36 -5.99 18.36
N LYS A 112 11.36 -6.59 17.68
CA LYS A 112 11.24 -7.10 16.29
C LYS A 112 10.41 -8.39 16.13
N ASN A 113 9.76 -8.83 17.19
CA ASN A 113 8.81 -9.94 17.25
C ASN A 113 7.41 -9.50 17.74
N ASP A 114 7.23 -8.20 18.04
CA ASP A 114 5.95 -7.67 18.47
C ASP A 114 5.02 -7.46 17.26
N THR A 115 4.23 -8.48 17.01
CA THR A 115 3.25 -8.48 15.91
C THR A 115 2.06 -7.55 16.18
N ILE A 116 1.76 -7.23 17.45
CA ILE A 116 0.70 -6.28 17.78
C ILE A 116 1.17 -4.88 17.41
N THR A 117 2.37 -4.47 17.83
CA THR A 117 2.94 -3.17 17.44
C THR A 117 3.09 -3.06 15.93
N LEU A 118 3.56 -4.11 15.23
CA LEU A 118 3.66 -4.05 13.77
C LEU A 118 2.31 -3.76 13.10
N ARG A 119 1.24 -4.41 13.55
CA ARG A 119 -0.12 -4.17 13.06
C ARG A 119 -0.65 -2.79 13.46
N HIS A 120 -0.33 -2.33 14.67
CA HIS A 120 -0.64 -0.97 15.13
C HIS A 120 -0.03 0.08 14.19
N GLU A 121 1.26 -0.07 13.87
CA GLU A 121 1.94 0.86 12.96
C GLU A 121 1.42 0.79 11.52
N GLN A 122 0.96 -0.39 11.08
CA GLN A 122 0.28 -0.55 9.79
C GLN A 122 -1.06 0.22 9.73
N VAL A 123 -1.79 0.30 10.86
CA VAL A 123 -3.03 1.09 10.94
C VAL A 123 -2.75 2.57 10.69
N HIS A 124 -1.70 3.15 11.29
CA HIS A 124 -1.30 4.53 11.01
C HIS A 124 -0.99 4.77 9.53
N PHE A 125 -0.32 3.82 8.87
CA PHE A 125 -0.04 3.94 7.44
C PHE A 125 -1.31 3.89 6.58
N ASN A 126 -2.27 3.05 6.96
CA ASN A 126 -3.56 2.95 6.29
C ASN A 126 -4.44 4.20 6.51
N ILE A 127 -4.35 4.83 7.69
CA ILE A 127 -5.01 6.12 7.96
C ILE A 127 -4.49 7.20 7.00
N GLU A 128 -3.17 7.31 6.81
CA GLU A 128 -2.60 8.28 5.89
C GLU A 128 -3.11 8.07 4.46
N GLU A 129 -3.10 6.82 3.95
CA GLU A 129 -3.62 6.53 2.60
C GLU A 129 -5.11 6.85 2.48
N LEU A 130 -5.92 6.50 3.49
CA LEU A 130 -7.36 6.81 3.47
C LEU A 130 -7.59 8.30 3.19
N PHE A 131 -6.82 9.17 3.86
CA PHE A 131 -6.95 10.62 3.64
C PHE A 131 -6.29 11.10 2.35
N CYS A 132 -5.26 10.43 1.82
CA CYS A 132 -4.80 10.68 0.45
C CYS A 132 -5.92 10.36 -0.56
N ARG A 133 -6.64 9.22 -0.43
CA ARG A 133 -7.81 8.87 -1.29
C ARG A 133 -8.94 9.88 -1.19
N LEU A 134 -9.32 10.28 0.03
CA LEU A 134 -10.33 11.32 0.25
C LEU A 134 -9.91 12.67 -0.37
N THR A 135 -8.62 12.98 -0.35
CA THR A 135 -8.09 14.18 -1.02
C THR A 135 -8.20 14.08 -2.53
N ARG A 136 -7.80 12.96 -3.14
CA ARG A 136 -7.97 12.70 -4.59
C ARG A 136 -9.45 12.90 -4.99
N LYS A 137 -10.38 12.25 -4.29
CA LYS A 137 -11.84 12.40 -4.49
C LYS A 137 -12.32 13.85 -4.44
N SER A 138 -11.87 14.60 -3.42
CA SER A 138 -12.28 15.99 -3.24
C SER A 138 -11.70 16.88 -4.34
N TRP A 139 -10.48 16.63 -4.78
CA TRP A 139 -9.82 17.38 -5.85
C TRP A 139 -10.42 17.07 -7.23
N ASP A 140 -10.84 15.84 -7.48
CA ASP A 140 -11.61 15.48 -8.68
C ASP A 140 -12.96 16.20 -8.72
N SER A 141 -13.63 16.32 -7.57
CA SER A 141 -14.87 17.11 -7.45
C SER A 141 -14.64 18.59 -7.78
N LEU A 142 -13.53 19.18 -7.31
CA LEU A 142 -13.16 20.57 -7.64
C LEU A 142 -12.82 20.74 -9.14
N ASN A 143 -12.15 19.75 -9.74
CA ASN A 143 -11.86 19.72 -11.17
C ASN A 143 -13.16 19.65 -12.00
N ALA A 144 -14.13 18.82 -11.59
CA ALA A 144 -15.44 18.73 -12.23
C ALA A 144 -16.20 20.06 -12.18
N LEU A 145 -16.04 20.82 -11.09
CA LEU A 145 -16.55 22.19 -10.94
C LEU A 145 -15.71 23.26 -11.65
N LYS A 146 -14.66 22.85 -12.37
CA LYS A 146 -13.74 23.73 -13.12
C LYS A 146 -13.04 24.78 -12.26
N VAL A 147 -12.75 24.46 -11.00
CA VAL A 147 -11.95 25.32 -10.12
C VAL A 147 -10.51 25.38 -10.63
N ARG A 148 -9.99 26.59 -10.89
CA ARG A 148 -8.65 26.78 -11.49
C ARG A 148 -7.59 27.25 -10.50
N THR A 149 -8.01 27.90 -9.43
CA THR A 149 -7.11 28.42 -8.39
C THR A 149 -6.74 27.30 -7.41
N LEU A 150 -5.51 27.29 -6.91
CA LEU A 150 -5.05 26.29 -5.94
C LEU A 150 -5.63 26.45 -4.52
N SER A 151 -6.22 27.61 -4.20
CA SER A 151 -6.69 27.91 -2.84
C SER A 151 -7.71 26.88 -2.30
N PRO A 152 -8.77 26.49 -3.04
CA PRO A 152 -9.70 25.45 -2.58
C PRO A 152 -9.04 24.07 -2.40
N TYR A 153 -8.09 23.70 -3.27
CA TYR A 153 -7.35 22.45 -3.16
C TYR A 153 -6.48 22.43 -1.89
N ASN A 154 -5.81 23.54 -1.59
CA ASN A 154 -5.03 23.70 -0.37
C ASN A 154 -5.90 23.66 0.89
N ALA A 155 -7.11 24.22 0.85
CA ALA A 155 -8.07 24.14 1.95
C ALA A 155 -8.47 22.69 2.24
N VAL A 156 -8.74 21.88 1.20
CA VAL A 156 -8.99 20.44 1.32
C VAL A 156 -7.78 19.72 1.93
N LYS A 157 -6.57 19.96 1.41
CA LYS A 157 -5.33 19.37 1.92
C LYS A 157 -5.16 19.64 3.41
N TYR A 158 -5.31 20.89 3.84
CA TYR A 158 -5.18 21.28 5.25
C TYR A 158 -6.25 20.64 6.13
N LYS A 159 -7.50 20.59 5.66
CA LYS A 159 -8.59 19.91 6.35
C LYS A 159 -8.27 18.43 6.56
N HIS A 160 -7.84 17.72 5.51
CA HIS A 160 -7.55 16.29 5.60
C HIS A 160 -6.31 16.00 6.45
N HIS A 161 -5.27 16.83 6.40
CA HIS A 161 -4.12 16.70 7.30
C HIS A 161 -4.52 16.78 8.79
N LYS A 162 -5.46 17.67 9.15
CA LYS A 162 -6.01 17.70 10.51
C LYS A 162 -6.80 16.44 10.86
N LEU A 163 -7.55 15.90 9.91
CA LEU A 163 -8.34 14.69 10.13
C LEU A 163 -7.46 13.45 10.29
N VAL A 164 -6.34 13.35 9.57
CA VAL A 164 -5.30 12.34 9.82
C VAL A 164 -4.85 12.39 11.28
N ALA A 165 -4.44 13.57 11.76
CA ALA A 165 -3.96 13.73 13.14
C ALA A 165 -5.03 13.34 14.17
N ARG A 166 -6.30 13.67 13.90
CA ARG A 166 -7.44 13.28 14.75
C ARG A 166 -7.70 11.78 14.71
N TYR A 167 -7.63 11.14 13.54
CA TYR A 167 -7.82 9.69 13.38
C TYR A 167 -6.71 8.91 14.07
N ASN A 168 -5.45 9.31 13.88
CA ASN A 168 -4.30 8.71 14.56
C ASN A 168 -4.46 8.83 16.08
N ARG A 169 -4.77 10.02 16.59
CA ARG A 169 -5.02 10.22 18.03
C ARG A 169 -6.16 9.35 18.54
N ASN A 170 -7.29 9.29 17.84
CA ASN A 170 -8.41 8.49 18.27
C ASN A 170 -8.09 6.99 18.24
N PHE A 171 -7.29 6.54 17.27
CA PHE A 171 -6.78 5.17 17.26
C PHE A 171 -5.87 4.92 18.47
N ASP A 172 -4.90 5.79 18.71
CA ASP A 172 -3.96 5.67 19.85
C ASP A 172 -4.69 5.69 21.20
N GLU A 173 -5.59 6.65 21.42
CA GLU A 173 -6.38 6.80 22.67
C GLU A 173 -7.26 5.58 22.96
N ASN A 174 -7.82 4.96 21.91
CA ASN A 174 -8.60 3.73 22.04
C ASN A 174 -7.72 2.48 22.26
N GLN A 175 -6.38 2.63 22.24
CA GLN A 175 -5.40 1.59 22.56
C GLN A 175 -4.65 1.88 23.89
N THR A 176 -4.65 3.12 24.40
CA THR A 176 -3.73 3.59 25.47
C THR A 176 -4.07 3.14 26.90
N THR A 177 -5.02 2.23 27.13
CA THR A 177 -5.26 1.78 28.51
C THR A 177 -4.23 0.76 29.01
N ILE A 178 -3.21 0.40 28.22
CA ILE A 178 -2.48 -0.84 28.42
C ILE A 178 -1.00 -0.70 28.08
N ALA A 179 -0.18 -0.34 29.08
CA ALA A 179 1.25 -0.61 29.04
C ALA A 179 1.45 -2.14 29.14
N LEU A 180 2.29 -2.70 28.26
CA LEU A 180 2.57 -4.15 28.14
C LEU A 180 3.20 -4.76 29.41
N ASP A 181 3.60 -3.94 30.37
CA ASP A 181 4.37 -4.38 31.54
C ASP A 181 3.50 -5.02 32.65
N SER A 182 2.17 -5.00 32.55
CA SER A 182 1.28 -5.61 33.56
C SER A 182 -0.02 -6.22 33.01
N ILE A 183 0.01 -6.81 31.83
CA ILE A 183 -1.20 -7.30 31.14
C ILE A 183 -1.69 -8.62 31.75
N ASP A 184 -2.93 -8.62 32.24
CA ASP A 184 -3.72 -9.84 32.37
C ASP A 184 -4.31 -10.25 31.00
N ASP A 185 -4.69 -11.53 30.83
CA ASP A 185 -5.17 -12.05 29.55
C ASP A 185 -6.36 -11.25 28.94
N LYS A 186 -7.19 -10.60 29.78
CA LYS A 186 -8.38 -9.85 29.33
C LYS A 186 -7.99 -8.53 28.68
N THR A 187 -6.96 -7.89 29.25
CA THR A 187 -6.36 -6.67 28.76
C THR A 187 -5.73 -6.89 27.37
N GLU A 188 -4.99 -7.99 27.16
CA GLU A 188 -4.44 -8.34 25.84
C GLU A 188 -5.56 -8.56 24.81
N GLN A 189 -6.60 -9.30 25.20
CA GLN A 189 -7.74 -9.59 24.34
C GLN A 189 -8.46 -8.32 23.88
N TYR A 190 -8.59 -7.33 24.76
CA TYR A 190 -9.21 -6.04 24.45
C TYR A 190 -8.41 -5.26 23.40
N VAL A 191 -7.09 -5.13 23.56
CA VAL A 191 -6.20 -4.49 22.56
C VAL A 191 -6.35 -5.16 21.20
N ARG A 192 -6.29 -6.49 21.17
CA ARG A 192 -6.42 -7.27 19.93
C ARG A 192 -7.77 -7.04 19.26
N SER A 193 -8.85 -6.98 20.04
CA SER A 193 -10.21 -6.71 19.53
C SER A 193 -10.31 -5.31 18.93
N ASN A 194 -9.85 -4.27 19.64
CA ASN A 194 -9.89 -2.90 19.16
C ASN A 194 -9.04 -2.71 17.89
N LEU A 195 -7.84 -3.29 17.86
CA LEU A 195 -6.98 -3.29 16.68
C LEU A 195 -7.68 -3.93 15.49
N GLN A 196 -8.33 -5.08 15.69
CA GLN A 196 -9.11 -5.76 14.65
C GLN A 196 -10.26 -4.90 14.13
N THR A 197 -10.99 -4.20 15.03
CA THR A 197 -12.06 -3.28 14.63
C THR A 197 -11.54 -2.18 13.71
N TRP A 198 -10.40 -1.57 14.03
CA TRP A 198 -9.79 -0.54 13.20
C TRP A 198 -9.29 -1.07 11.86
N GLU A 199 -8.68 -2.25 11.83
CA GLU A 199 -8.26 -2.90 10.60
C GLU A 199 -9.43 -3.21 9.67
N VAL A 200 -10.57 -3.66 10.21
CA VAL A 200 -11.79 -3.92 9.43
C VAL A 200 -12.36 -2.60 8.91
N LYS A 201 -12.53 -1.60 9.79
CA LYS A 201 -13.04 -0.28 9.42
C LYS A 201 -12.22 0.35 8.30
N LEU A 202 -10.90 0.42 8.45
CA LEU A 202 -10.03 1.04 7.45
C LEU A 202 -10.03 0.26 6.13
N ARG A 203 -10.09 -1.08 6.18
CA ARG A 203 -10.20 -1.91 4.98
C ARG A 203 -11.47 -1.60 4.20
N GLU A 204 -12.61 -1.45 4.90
CA GLU A 204 -13.88 -1.09 4.28
C GLU A 204 -13.88 0.34 3.72
N GLU A 205 -13.38 1.31 4.49
CA GLU A 205 -13.29 2.71 4.07
C GLU A 205 -12.33 2.89 2.87
N LEU A 206 -11.19 2.20 2.87
CA LEU A 206 -10.27 2.18 1.73
C LEU A 206 -10.94 1.53 0.51
N ARG A 207 -11.60 0.38 0.67
CA ARG A 207 -12.30 -0.31 -0.41
C ARG A 207 -13.42 0.53 -1.02
N ALA A 208 -14.14 1.30 -0.21
CA ALA A 208 -15.16 2.24 -0.68
C ALA A 208 -14.58 3.39 -1.54
N LEU A 209 -13.26 3.58 -1.51
CA LEU A 209 -12.53 4.59 -2.26
C LEU A 209 -11.54 3.96 -3.25
N GLU A 210 -11.77 2.72 -3.71
CA GLU A 210 -10.83 2.02 -4.60
C GLU A 210 -10.61 2.74 -5.93
N GLU A 211 -11.60 3.47 -6.43
CA GLU A 211 -11.46 4.32 -7.63
C GLU A 211 -10.42 5.44 -7.46
N TYR A 212 -10.07 5.79 -6.21
CA TYR A 212 -9.07 6.81 -5.87
C TYR A 212 -7.78 6.20 -5.31
N LYS A 213 -7.52 4.90 -5.55
CA LYS A 213 -6.20 4.31 -5.29
C LYS A 213 -5.17 4.88 -6.29
N GLU A 214 -3.93 5.05 -5.85
CA GLU A 214 -2.80 5.41 -6.73
C GLU A 214 -2.34 4.22 -7.60
#